data_AF-A0A7J3BFI5-F1
#
_entry.id   AF-A0A7J3BFI5-F1
#
_cell.length_a   1.000
_cell.length_b   1.000
_cell.length_c   1.000
_cell.angle_alpha   90.00
_cell.angle_beta   90.00
_cell.angle_gamma   90.00
#
_symmetry.space_group_name_H-M   'P 1'
#
loop_
_entity.id
_entity.type
_entity.pdbx_description
1 polymer ?
#
loop_
_entity_poly.entity_id
_entity_poly.type
_entity_poly.pdbx_seq_one_letter_code
_entity_poly.pdbx_strand_id
1 'polypeptide(L)'
;MVISSWYEVYALPYGVDCLAEVLRRLGGEGVKGVIIGSTVYALRLGVRELEDDVDLFTTTISPVFDEDLILEVAERIGCRVGSTEWGTPSLECVLGSECVIVVELYENIHDLYVPPEMLEGAETVEIEGVEAKVLRLEDYILLKARAGREQDLETLSYISDLIKNKALKVDFKLKLIDETTYAQSLESQRETLLKILNENAVILTDDLKRQINDILLSIEQVLDVELFQQKLKEFENRLQTIQIRF
;
A
#
# COMPACT_ATOMS: atom_id res chain seq x y z
N MET A 1 32.99 -26.01 -10.84
CA MET A 1 32.98 -25.46 -9.48
C MET A 1 31.65 -24.74 -9.35
N VAL A 2 30.64 -25.42 -8.82
CA VAL A 2 29.27 -24.90 -8.69
C VAL A 2 29.23 -24.22 -7.33
N ILE A 3 29.19 -22.88 -7.32
CA ILE A 3 29.01 -22.13 -6.08
C ILE A 3 27.49 -22.11 -5.83
N SER A 4 27.03 -23.14 -5.14
CA SER A 4 25.70 -23.20 -4.54
C SER A 4 25.77 -22.56 -3.15
N SER A 5 25.31 -21.31 -3.04
CA SER A 5 25.05 -20.64 -1.77
C SER A 5 24.08 -19.50 -2.03
N TRP A 6 22.83 -19.87 -2.30
CA TRP A 6 21.73 -18.94 -2.47
C TRP A 6 21.33 -18.46 -1.08
N TYR A 7 21.68 -17.21 -0.76
CA TYR A 7 21.04 -16.50 0.33
C TYR A 7 19.58 -16.31 -0.04
N GLU A 8 18.67 -16.55 0.92
CA GLU A 8 17.32 -16.00 0.90
C GLU A 8 17.45 -14.52 0.49
N VAL A 9 16.82 -14.14 -0.63
CA VAL A 9 16.84 -12.76 -1.11
C VAL A 9 15.90 -11.97 -0.20
N TYR A 10 16.35 -11.69 1.03
CA TYR A 10 15.80 -10.57 1.78
C TYR A 10 16.12 -9.32 0.97
N ALA A 11 15.16 -8.41 0.80
CA ALA A 11 15.37 -7.14 0.12
C ALA A 11 16.54 -6.40 0.78
N LEU A 12 17.70 -6.48 0.15
CA LEU A 12 18.87 -5.69 0.53
C LEU A 12 18.59 -4.25 0.15
N PRO A 13 19.20 -3.26 0.83
CA PRO A 13 19.10 -1.89 0.40
C PRO A 13 19.49 -1.76 -1.08
N TYR A 14 18.68 -1.04 -1.85
CA TYR A 14 18.87 -0.84 -3.29
C TYR A 14 18.70 0.63 -3.66
N GLY A 15 19.43 1.07 -4.68
CA GLY A 15 19.35 2.46 -5.14
C GLY A 15 18.07 2.75 -5.92
N VAL A 16 17.64 4.02 -5.93
CA VAL A 16 16.52 4.46 -6.78
C VAL A 16 16.77 4.29 -8.29
N ASP A 17 18.04 4.16 -8.70
CA ASP A 17 18.46 3.77 -10.05
C ASP A 17 18.14 2.31 -10.35
N CYS A 18 18.27 1.42 -9.36
CA CYS A 18 17.83 0.03 -9.46
C CYS A 18 16.30 -0.05 -9.65
N LEU A 19 15.53 0.72 -8.85
CA LEU A 19 14.08 0.84 -9.03
C LEU A 19 13.73 1.32 -10.44
N ALA A 20 14.37 2.40 -10.90
CA ALA A 20 14.11 2.95 -12.24
C ALA A 20 14.43 1.95 -13.35
N GLU A 21 15.51 1.19 -13.24
CA GLU A 21 15.86 0.17 -14.22
C GLU A 21 14.81 -0.96 -14.29
N VAL A 22 14.32 -1.45 -13.15
CA VAL A 22 13.26 -2.47 -13.15
C VAL A 22 11.96 -1.93 -13.73
N LEU A 23 11.54 -0.72 -13.34
CA LEU A 23 10.33 -0.09 -13.89
C LEU A 23 10.44 0.14 -15.40
N ARG A 24 11.62 0.51 -15.90
CA ARG A 24 11.90 0.68 -17.33
C ARG A 24 11.74 -0.64 -18.08
N ARG A 25 12.27 -1.73 -17.55
CA ARG A 25 12.18 -3.07 -18.16
C ARG A 25 10.74 -3.58 -18.17
N LEU A 26 10.04 -3.48 -17.04
CA LEU A 26 8.62 -3.84 -16.94
C LEU A 26 7.78 -3.05 -17.94
N GLY A 27 7.97 -1.73 -18.01
CA GLY A 27 7.26 -0.86 -18.96
C GLY A 27 7.58 -1.22 -20.42
N GLY A 28 8.83 -1.60 -20.72
CA GLY A 28 9.24 -2.10 -22.04
C GLY A 28 8.53 -3.38 -22.48
N GLU A 29 8.16 -4.22 -21.51
CA GLU A 29 7.37 -5.44 -21.71
C GLU A 29 5.85 -5.21 -21.61
N GLY A 30 5.41 -3.97 -21.42
CA GLY A 30 3.99 -3.61 -21.35
C GLY A 30 3.35 -3.79 -19.96
N VAL A 31 4.12 -4.14 -18.93
CA VAL A 31 3.66 -4.23 -17.54
C VAL A 31 3.71 -2.83 -16.92
N LYS A 32 2.55 -2.31 -16.53
CA LYS A 32 2.39 -0.99 -15.91
C LYS A 32 1.64 -1.13 -14.60
N GLY A 33 1.95 -0.24 -13.66
CA GLY A 33 1.28 -0.20 -12.39
C GLY A 33 1.48 1.11 -11.64
N VAL A 34 0.87 1.17 -10.46
CA VAL A 34 0.97 2.26 -9.50
C VAL A 34 1.74 1.74 -8.28
N ILE A 35 2.77 2.46 -7.85
CA ILE A 35 3.47 2.16 -6.60
C ILE A 35 2.56 2.54 -5.43
N ILE A 36 2.21 1.59 -4.56
CA ILE A 36 1.25 1.78 -3.46
C ILE A 36 1.84 1.55 -2.05
N GLY A 37 3.10 1.12 -1.97
CA GLY A 37 3.77 0.70 -0.72
C GLY A 37 4.56 1.77 0.02
N SER A 38 5.43 1.35 0.93
CA SER A 38 6.35 2.23 1.69
C SER A 38 7.19 3.14 0.78
N THR A 39 7.52 2.65 -0.42
CA THR A 39 8.19 3.41 -1.50
C THR A 39 7.49 4.75 -1.79
N VAL A 40 6.16 4.86 -1.60
CA VAL A 40 5.37 6.10 -1.78
C VAL A 40 5.92 7.28 -0.97
N TYR A 41 6.18 7.08 0.32
CA TYR A 41 6.68 8.16 1.18
C TYR A 41 8.21 8.27 1.11
N ALA A 42 8.92 7.16 0.87
CA ALA A 42 10.38 7.16 0.75
C ALA A 42 10.86 8.04 -0.43
N LEU A 43 10.20 7.92 -1.60
CA LEU A 43 10.49 8.77 -2.75
C LEU A 43 10.24 10.26 -2.46
N ARG A 44 9.21 10.59 -1.68
CA ARG A 44 8.89 11.99 -1.30
C ARG A 44 9.90 12.59 -0.31
N LEU A 45 10.52 11.77 0.51
CA LEU A 45 11.63 12.17 1.38
C LEU A 45 12.93 12.38 0.59
N GLY A 46 12.99 12.02 -0.69
CA GLY A 46 14.21 12.08 -1.49
C GLY A 46 15.25 11.02 -1.08
N VAL A 47 14.79 9.92 -0.47
CA VAL A 47 15.65 8.80 -0.10
C VAL A 47 16.25 8.19 -1.36
N ARG A 48 17.57 7.99 -1.34
CA ARG A 48 18.35 7.48 -2.48
C ARG A 48 18.56 5.97 -2.45
N GLU A 49 18.54 5.41 -1.26
CA GLU A 49 18.74 4.00 -0.96
C GLU A 49 17.47 3.52 -0.26
N LEU A 50 16.68 2.74 -0.98
CA LEU A 50 15.41 2.18 -0.53
C LEU A 50 15.68 0.84 0.14
N GLU A 51 14.76 0.46 1.02
CA GLU A 51 14.76 -0.84 1.69
C GLU A 51 13.44 -1.54 1.35
N ASP A 52 13.32 -2.81 1.75
CA ASP A 52 12.14 -3.65 1.52
C ASP A 52 11.78 -3.86 0.04
N ASP A 53 10.64 -4.48 -0.22
CA ASP A 53 10.12 -4.73 -1.55
C ASP A 53 9.37 -3.50 -2.13
N VAL A 54 9.01 -3.59 -3.40
CA VAL A 54 8.20 -2.59 -4.10
C VAL A 54 6.80 -3.13 -4.35
N ASP A 55 5.82 -2.61 -3.60
CA ASP A 55 4.41 -2.88 -3.85
C ASP A 55 3.94 -2.19 -5.15
N LEU A 56 3.77 -2.95 -6.23
CA LEU A 56 3.30 -2.47 -7.53
C LEU A 56 1.88 -2.96 -7.81
N PHE A 57 0.89 -2.06 -7.71
CA PHE A 57 -0.47 -2.33 -8.14
C PHE A 57 -0.54 -2.31 -9.67
N THR A 58 -0.65 -3.48 -10.29
CA THR A 58 -0.66 -3.63 -11.74
C THR A 58 -1.96 -3.10 -12.36
N THR A 59 -1.85 -2.56 -13.58
CA THR A 59 -2.98 -1.92 -14.30
C THR A 59 -3.16 -2.44 -15.72
N THR A 60 -2.20 -3.20 -16.24
CA THR A 60 -2.23 -3.77 -17.60
C THR A 60 -2.29 -5.29 -17.62
N ILE A 61 -2.01 -5.95 -16.50
CA ILE A 61 -2.06 -7.40 -16.32
C ILE A 61 -2.75 -7.72 -15.00
N SER A 62 -3.24 -8.94 -14.85
CA SER A 62 -3.73 -9.50 -13.60
C SER A 62 -2.68 -10.46 -13.02
N PRO A 63 -2.08 -10.14 -11.86
CA PRO A 63 -1.21 -11.04 -11.10
C PRO A 63 -1.81 -12.43 -10.86
N VAL A 64 -3.12 -12.54 -10.79
CA VAL A 64 -3.85 -13.80 -10.54
C VAL A 64 -4.13 -14.58 -11.82
N PHE A 65 -4.45 -13.92 -12.92
CA PHE A 65 -4.90 -14.59 -14.16
C PHE A 65 -3.83 -14.67 -15.25
N ASP A 66 -2.78 -13.83 -15.19
CA ASP A 66 -1.73 -13.72 -16.21
C ASP A 66 -0.39 -14.34 -15.76
N GLU A 67 -0.41 -15.42 -14.96
CA GLU A 67 0.79 -16.07 -14.41
C GLU A 67 1.83 -16.45 -15.48
N ASP A 68 1.39 -17.05 -16.61
CA ASP A 68 2.28 -17.44 -17.71
C ASP A 68 2.98 -16.21 -18.32
N LEU A 69 2.25 -15.11 -18.51
CA LEU A 69 2.82 -13.86 -19.01
C LEU A 69 3.82 -13.28 -18.02
N ILE A 70 3.54 -13.34 -16.71
CA ILE A 70 4.44 -12.85 -15.66
C ILE A 70 5.74 -13.65 -15.64
N LEU A 71 5.66 -14.98 -15.74
CA LEU A 71 6.83 -15.86 -15.85
C LEU A 71 7.69 -15.51 -17.07
N GLU A 72 7.05 -15.34 -18.22
CA GLU A 72 7.72 -14.96 -19.46
C GLU A 72 8.40 -13.58 -19.38
N VAL A 73 7.70 -12.58 -18.83
CA VAL A 73 8.23 -11.23 -18.63
C VAL A 73 9.43 -11.28 -17.69
N ALA A 74 9.30 -11.96 -16.55
CA ALA A 74 10.36 -12.11 -15.56
C ALA A 74 11.65 -12.66 -16.19
N GLU A 75 11.55 -13.74 -16.98
CA GLU A 75 12.69 -14.32 -17.68
C GLU A 75 13.35 -13.31 -18.64
N ARG A 76 12.55 -12.57 -19.41
CA ARG A 76 13.06 -11.57 -20.37
C ARG A 76 13.78 -10.40 -19.71
N ILE A 77 13.30 -9.95 -18.55
CA ILE A 77 13.88 -8.79 -17.86
C ILE A 77 15.02 -9.16 -16.89
N GLY A 78 15.30 -10.46 -16.72
CA GLY A 78 16.36 -10.97 -15.85
C GLY A 78 15.95 -11.12 -14.38
N CYS A 79 14.66 -11.34 -14.12
CA CYS A 79 14.11 -11.59 -12.80
C CYS A 79 13.59 -13.05 -12.69
N ARG A 80 13.27 -13.47 -11.47
CA ARG A 80 12.60 -14.74 -11.18
C ARG A 80 11.25 -14.45 -10.55
N VAL A 81 10.29 -15.35 -10.76
CA VAL A 81 8.99 -15.24 -10.09
C VAL A 81 9.07 -15.91 -8.72
N GLY A 82 8.75 -15.15 -7.69
CA GLY A 82 8.50 -15.61 -6.32
C GLY A 82 7.01 -15.48 -5.98
N SER A 83 6.70 -15.53 -4.69
CA SER A 83 5.34 -15.33 -4.17
C SER A 83 5.38 -14.44 -2.94
N THR A 84 4.39 -13.57 -2.82
CA THR A 84 4.11 -12.81 -1.60
C THR A 84 3.49 -13.71 -0.53
N GLU A 85 3.35 -13.19 0.70
CA GLU A 85 2.61 -13.85 1.79
C GLU A 85 1.11 -14.06 1.47
N TRP A 86 0.58 -13.29 0.51
CA TRP A 86 -0.81 -13.31 0.07
C TRP A 86 -1.04 -14.22 -1.14
N GLY A 87 0.00 -14.91 -1.60
CA GLY A 87 -0.06 -15.82 -2.75
C GLY A 87 -0.10 -15.11 -4.11
N THR A 88 0.19 -13.80 -4.15
CA THR A 88 0.36 -13.07 -5.42
C THR A 88 1.81 -13.21 -5.91
N PRO A 89 2.07 -13.13 -7.22
CA PRO A 89 3.42 -13.16 -7.75
C PRO A 89 4.30 -12.00 -7.26
N SER A 90 5.57 -12.29 -7.00
CA SER A 90 6.62 -11.28 -6.85
C SER A 90 7.70 -11.47 -7.93
N LEU A 91 8.42 -10.41 -8.26
CA LEU A 91 9.54 -10.43 -9.20
C LEU A 91 10.84 -10.17 -8.44
N GLU A 92 11.65 -11.20 -8.29
CA GLU A 92 12.97 -11.15 -7.66
C GLU A 92 14.03 -10.84 -8.72
N CYS A 93 14.47 -9.59 -8.78
CA CYS A 93 15.36 -9.09 -9.80
C CYS A 93 16.79 -8.94 -9.28
N VAL A 94 17.74 -9.57 -9.98
CA VAL A 94 19.19 -9.43 -9.70
C VAL A 94 19.87 -8.87 -10.95
N LEU A 95 19.94 -7.55 -11.05
CA LEU A 95 20.44 -6.84 -12.22
C LEU A 95 21.88 -6.35 -11.99
N GLY A 96 22.85 -7.25 -12.17
CA GLY A 96 24.25 -6.95 -11.91
C GLY A 96 24.63 -7.21 -10.44
N SER A 97 25.66 -6.53 -9.93
CA SER A 97 26.23 -6.81 -8.61
C SER A 97 25.60 -6.05 -7.45
N GLU A 98 24.89 -4.95 -7.72
CA GLU A 98 24.41 -4.02 -6.68
C GLU A 98 22.89 -3.77 -6.75
N CYS A 99 22.20 -4.29 -7.77
CA CYS A 99 20.75 -4.14 -7.91
C CYS A 99 20.08 -5.48 -7.61
N VAL A 100 19.64 -5.62 -6.36
CA VAL A 100 18.84 -6.74 -5.87
C VAL A 100 17.56 -6.15 -5.31
N ILE A 101 16.44 -6.39 -5.99
CA ILE A 101 15.15 -5.76 -5.68
C ILE A 101 14.02 -6.76 -5.87
N VAL A 102 13.04 -6.73 -4.98
CA VAL A 102 11.81 -7.52 -5.08
C VAL A 102 10.69 -6.56 -5.45
N VAL A 103 9.92 -6.89 -6.50
CA VAL A 103 8.72 -6.15 -6.87
C VAL A 103 7.51 -7.05 -6.67
N GLU A 104 6.68 -6.74 -5.68
CA GLU A 104 5.46 -7.49 -5.41
C GLU A 104 4.34 -6.99 -6.32
N LEU A 105 3.72 -7.90 -7.07
CA LEU A 105 2.67 -7.56 -8.01
C LEU A 105 1.31 -7.71 -7.31
N TYR A 106 0.59 -6.60 -7.29
CA TYR A 106 -0.70 -6.50 -6.63
C TYR A 106 -1.83 -6.19 -7.59
N GLU A 107 -3.01 -6.66 -7.20
CA GLU A 107 -4.31 -6.26 -7.73
C GLU A 107 -5.34 -6.34 -6.60
N ASN A 108 -6.59 -5.94 -6.87
CA ASN A 108 -7.65 -6.03 -5.88
C ASN A 108 -8.04 -7.49 -5.66
N ILE A 109 -7.58 -8.08 -4.55
CA ILE A 109 -7.89 -9.45 -4.15
C ILE A 109 -7.84 -9.59 -2.63
N HIS A 110 -8.70 -10.45 -2.08
CA HIS A 110 -8.81 -10.71 -0.64
C HIS A 110 -8.96 -9.41 0.17
N ASP A 111 -8.09 -9.21 1.16
CA ASP A 111 -8.13 -8.06 2.05
C ASP A 111 -7.36 -6.85 1.50
N LEU A 112 -6.66 -7.01 0.36
CA LEU A 112 -6.01 -5.91 -0.34
C LEU A 112 -6.99 -5.28 -1.34
N TYR A 113 -7.44 -4.07 -1.01
CA TYR A 113 -8.30 -3.28 -1.90
C TYR A 113 -7.81 -1.83 -2.00
N VAL A 114 -7.46 -1.43 -3.21
CA VAL A 114 -7.16 -0.07 -3.61
C VAL A 114 -8.31 0.46 -4.48
N PRO A 115 -9.03 1.51 -4.03
CA PRO A 115 -10.08 2.13 -4.82
C PRO A 115 -9.59 2.63 -6.19
N PRO A 116 -10.35 2.41 -7.28
CA PRO A 116 -9.96 2.87 -8.62
C PRO A 116 -9.65 4.37 -8.68
N GLU A 117 -10.39 5.20 -7.94
CA GLU A 117 -10.22 6.65 -7.91
C GLU A 117 -8.85 7.07 -7.36
N MET A 118 -8.28 6.26 -6.44
CA MET A 118 -6.93 6.48 -5.92
C MET A 118 -5.86 6.13 -6.97
N LEU A 119 -6.08 5.05 -7.74
CA LEU A 119 -5.19 4.64 -8.83
C LEU A 119 -5.22 5.65 -9.98
N GLU A 120 -6.41 6.12 -10.37
CA GLU A 120 -6.59 7.17 -11.37
C GLU A 120 -6.01 8.51 -10.91
N GLY A 121 -6.10 8.79 -9.61
CA GLY A 121 -5.54 9.97 -8.95
C GLY A 121 -4.03 9.89 -8.71
N ALA A 122 -3.36 8.79 -9.06
CA ALA A 122 -1.94 8.60 -8.84
C ALA A 122 -1.08 9.63 -9.59
N GLU A 123 -0.08 10.14 -8.88
CA GLU A 123 0.83 11.16 -9.37
C GLU A 123 1.88 10.53 -10.30
N THR A 124 2.28 11.27 -11.33
CA THR A 124 3.44 10.89 -12.13
C THR A 124 4.69 11.51 -11.49
N VAL A 125 5.66 10.67 -11.16
CA VAL A 125 6.96 11.06 -10.60
C VAL A 125 8.07 10.60 -11.55
N GLU A 126 9.08 11.43 -11.76
CA GLU A 126 10.28 11.06 -12.52
C GLU A 126 11.32 10.44 -11.57
N ILE A 127 11.73 9.20 -11.84
CA ILE A 127 12.74 8.45 -11.08
C ILE A 127 13.87 8.11 -12.06
N GLU A 128 15.02 8.79 -11.95
CA GLU A 128 16.19 8.57 -12.83
C GLU A 128 15.83 8.56 -14.33
N GLY A 129 14.98 9.50 -14.76
CA GLY A 129 14.53 9.63 -16.14
C GLY A 129 13.42 8.64 -16.57
N VAL A 130 12.86 7.88 -15.62
CA VAL A 130 11.71 6.98 -15.84
C VAL A 130 10.48 7.59 -15.20
N GLU A 131 9.40 7.76 -15.98
CA GLU A 131 8.11 8.18 -15.44
C GLU A 131 7.42 6.99 -14.75
N ALA A 132 7.10 7.15 -13.48
CA ALA A 132 6.39 6.16 -12.67
C ALA A 132 5.10 6.74 -12.11
N LYS A 133 4.06 5.91 -12.03
CA LYS A 133 2.85 6.25 -11.27
C LYS A 133 3.04 5.87 -9.82
N VAL A 134 2.81 6.83 -8.93
CA VAL A 134 2.95 6.65 -7.48
C VAL A 134 1.68 7.13 -6.82
N LEU A 135 1.16 6.36 -5.88
CA LEU A 135 0.00 6.74 -5.09
C LEU A 135 0.25 8.10 -4.42
N ARG A 136 -0.82 8.89 -4.23
CA ARG A 136 -0.74 10.10 -3.41
C ARG A 136 -0.40 9.71 -1.98
N LEU A 137 0.38 10.54 -1.29
CA LEU A 137 0.75 10.26 0.10
C LEU A 137 -0.49 10.17 0.99
N GLU A 138 -1.50 11.00 0.72
CA GLU A 138 -2.78 11.01 1.42
C GLU A 138 -3.53 9.69 1.22
N ASP A 139 -3.58 9.18 0.00
CA ASP A 139 -4.24 7.90 -0.32
C ASP A 139 -3.52 6.73 0.34
N TYR A 140 -2.18 6.74 0.35
CA TYR A 140 -1.37 5.76 1.08
C TYR A 140 -1.68 5.76 2.58
N ILE A 141 -1.72 6.95 3.21
CA ILE A 141 -2.08 7.10 4.62
C ILE A 141 -3.48 6.53 4.88
N LEU A 142 -4.45 6.80 4.01
CA LEU A 142 -5.81 6.28 4.12
C LEU A 142 -5.86 4.75 4.01
N LEU A 143 -5.13 4.15 3.07
CA LEU A 143 -5.05 2.69 2.93
C LEU A 143 -4.44 2.02 4.17
N LYS A 144 -3.34 2.58 4.70
CA LYS A 144 -2.71 2.07 5.93
C LYS A 144 -3.62 2.23 7.15
N ALA A 145 -4.32 3.36 7.26
CA ALA A 145 -5.28 3.59 8.34
C ALA A 145 -6.48 2.62 8.25
N ARG A 146 -6.92 2.27 7.03
CA ARG A 146 -7.97 1.28 6.78
C ARG A 146 -7.52 -0.13 7.16
N ALA A 147 -6.29 -0.52 6.83
CA ALA A 147 -5.77 -1.86 7.13
C ALA A 147 -5.63 -2.09 8.64
N GLY A 148 -5.16 -1.07 9.39
CA GLY A 148 -5.24 -1.04 10.85
C GLY A 148 -4.42 -2.10 11.58
N ARG A 149 -3.47 -2.78 10.91
CA ARG A 149 -2.56 -3.76 11.54
C ARG A 149 -1.55 -3.02 12.41
N GLU A 150 -0.95 -3.71 13.38
CA GLU A 150 0.04 -3.12 14.30
C GLU A 150 1.19 -2.42 13.54
N GLN A 151 1.74 -3.10 12.53
CA GLN A 151 2.79 -2.55 11.65
C GLN A 151 2.33 -1.32 10.84
N ASP A 152 1.06 -1.29 10.43
CA ASP A 152 0.52 -0.12 9.73
C ASP A 152 0.37 1.07 10.69
N LEU A 153 -0.01 0.85 11.95
CA LEU A 153 -0.07 1.91 12.98
C LEU A 153 1.32 2.48 13.31
N GLU A 154 2.34 1.63 13.38
CA GLU A 154 3.74 2.08 13.56
C GLU A 154 4.18 2.96 12.38
N THR A 155 3.89 2.51 11.15
CA THR A 155 4.17 3.27 9.93
C THR A 155 3.46 4.62 9.92
N LEU A 156 2.18 4.66 10.30
CA LEU A 156 1.40 5.89 10.40
C LEU A 156 1.95 6.83 11.48
N SER A 157 2.41 6.29 12.62
CA SER A 157 3.06 7.08 13.67
C SER A 157 4.34 7.73 13.15
N TYR A 158 5.19 6.96 12.45
CA TYR A 158 6.40 7.48 11.84
C TYR A 158 6.11 8.60 10.83
N ILE A 159 5.14 8.40 9.93
CA ILE A 159 4.72 9.42 8.96
C ILE A 159 4.15 10.66 9.65
N SER A 160 3.38 10.49 10.74
CA SER A 160 2.88 11.59 11.55
C SER A 160 4.01 12.48 12.05
N ASP A 161 5.10 11.88 12.54
CA ASP A 161 6.26 12.63 13.03
C ASP A 161 7.02 13.34 11.90
N LEU A 162 7.14 12.72 10.72
CA LEU A 162 7.69 13.36 9.53
C LEU A 162 6.86 14.58 9.09
N ILE A 163 5.53 14.50 9.16
CA ILE A 163 4.63 15.63 8.87
C ILE A 163 4.79 16.75 9.90
N LYS A 164 4.79 16.42 11.20
CA LYS A 164 5.00 17.41 12.29
C LYS A 164 6.32 18.16 12.13
N ASN A 165 7.37 17.44 11.73
CA ASN A 165 8.70 18.00 11.50
C ASN A 165 8.88 18.65 10.12
N LYS A 166 7.80 18.74 9.31
CA LYS A 166 7.78 19.34 7.97
C LYS A 166 8.68 18.64 6.95
N ALA A 167 9.09 17.41 7.22
CA ALA A 167 9.83 16.57 6.28
C ALA A 167 8.90 16.02 5.18
N LEU A 168 7.64 15.75 5.53
CA LEU A 168 6.56 15.45 4.59
C LEU A 168 5.50 16.55 4.64
N LYS A 169 4.87 16.79 3.49
CA LYS A 169 3.70 17.66 3.37
C LYS A 169 2.54 16.83 2.87
N VAL A 170 1.42 16.96 3.55
CA VAL A 170 0.13 16.41 3.11
C VAL A 170 -0.83 17.56 2.85
N ASP A 171 -1.60 17.44 1.78
CA ASP A 171 -2.75 18.28 1.46
C ASP A 171 -3.95 17.35 1.35
N PHE A 172 -4.59 17.08 2.50
CA PHE A 172 -5.88 16.40 2.55
C PHE A 172 -6.98 17.33 1.98
N LYS A 173 -6.86 17.68 0.70
CA LYS A 173 -8.04 17.95 -0.10
C LYS A 173 -8.68 16.60 -0.32
N LEU A 174 -9.54 16.22 0.62
CA LEU A 174 -10.53 15.19 0.44
C LEU A 174 -11.30 15.52 -0.85
N LYS A 175 -10.81 15.03 -1.99
CA LYS A 175 -11.72 14.58 -3.04
C LYS A 175 -12.38 13.39 -2.38
N LEU A 176 -13.54 13.65 -1.78
CA LEU A 176 -14.44 12.64 -1.25
C LEU A 176 -14.37 11.46 -2.23
N ILE A 177 -13.70 10.38 -1.83
CA ILE A 177 -14.11 9.04 -2.25
C ILE A 177 -15.60 9.08 -1.96
N ASP A 178 -16.43 8.97 -2.99
CA ASP A 178 -17.88 9.15 -2.87
C ASP A 178 -18.31 8.52 -1.54
N GLU A 179 -18.90 9.33 -0.66
CA GLU A 179 -19.25 8.93 0.71
C GLU A 179 -20.05 7.62 0.67
N THR A 180 -20.79 7.42 -0.43
CA THR A 180 -21.50 6.20 -0.80
C THR A 180 -20.57 4.99 -0.96
N THR A 181 -19.49 5.10 -1.73
CA THR A 181 -18.54 4.00 -1.97
C THR A 181 -17.74 3.65 -0.71
N TYR A 182 -17.37 4.66 0.08
CA TYR A 182 -16.68 4.44 1.36
C TYR A 182 -17.61 3.78 2.39
N ALA A 183 -18.85 4.27 2.52
CA ALA A 183 -19.86 3.68 3.40
C ALA A 183 -20.22 2.24 2.98
N GLN A 184 -20.41 1.98 1.68
CA GLN A 184 -20.69 0.63 1.15
C GLN A 184 -19.55 -0.35 1.45
N SER A 185 -18.30 0.09 1.34
CA SER A 185 -17.14 -0.74 1.69
C SER A 185 -17.11 -1.09 3.17
N LEU A 186 -17.43 -0.15 4.06
CA LEU A 186 -17.48 -0.37 5.50
C LEU A 186 -18.68 -1.24 5.92
N GLU A 187 -19.84 -1.06 5.28
CA GLU A 187 -21.01 -1.91 5.47
C GLU A 187 -20.73 -3.37 5.06
N SER A 188 -20.08 -3.60 3.92
CA SER A 188 -19.71 -4.94 3.46
C SER A 188 -18.74 -5.66 4.42
N GLN A 189 -17.78 -4.92 5.00
CA GLN A 189 -16.88 -5.45 6.02
C GLN A 189 -17.63 -5.79 7.31
N ARG A 190 -18.54 -4.91 7.75
CA ARG A 190 -19.41 -5.15 8.91
C ARG A 190 -20.23 -6.43 8.74
N GLU A 191 -20.86 -6.63 7.57
CA GLU A 191 -21.64 -7.84 7.27
C GLU A 191 -20.79 -9.12 7.31
N THR A 192 -19.59 -9.06 6.76
CA THR A 192 -18.64 -10.20 6.78
C THR A 192 -18.22 -10.56 8.21
N LEU A 193 -17.86 -9.57 9.02
CA LEU A 193 -17.47 -9.78 10.42
C LEU A 193 -18.63 -10.30 11.27
N LEU A 194 -19.85 -9.78 11.07
CA LEU A 194 -21.05 -10.28 11.74
C LEU A 194 -21.36 -11.73 11.34
N LYS A 195 -21.18 -12.09 10.07
CA LYS A 195 -21.34 -13.47 9.60
C LYS A 195 -20.33 -14.41 10.26
N ILE A 196 -19.05 -14.02 10.32
CA ILE A 196 -17.99 -14.79 10.98
C ILE A 196 -18.31 -15.01 12.46
N LEU A 197 -18.72 -13.97 13.17
CA LEU A 197 -19.14 -14.07 14.58
C LEU A 197 -20.32 -15.02 14.76
N ASN A 198 -21.35 -14.90 13.93
CA ASN A 198 -22.59 -15.68 14.08
C ASN A 198 -22.40 -17.15 13.71
N GLU A 199 -21.67 -17.45 12.62
CA GLU A 199 -21.47 -18.82 12.13
C GLU A 199 -20.44 -19.58 12.96
N ASN A 200 -19.51 -18.89 13.62
CA ASN A 200 -18.39 -19.51 14.35
C ASN A 200 -18.40 -19.23 15.87
N ALA A 201 -19.49 -18.65 16.41
CA ALA A 201 -19.60 -18.21 17.81
C ALA A 201 -19.18 -19.25 18.86
N VAL A 202 -19.35 -20.54 18.57
CA VAL A 202 -19.06 -21.65 19.49
C VAL A 202 -17.56 -22.00 19.52
N ILE A 203 -16.83 -21.68 18.45
CA ILE A 203 -15.43 -22.10 18.23
C ILE A 203 -14.46 -20.93 18.46
N LEU A 204 -14.92 -19.69 18.29
CA LEU A 204 -14.13 -18.49 18.53
C LEU A 204 -13.83 -18.33 20.04
N THR A 205 -12.56 -18.04 20.34
CA THR A 205 -12.12 -17.73 21.71
C THR A 205 -12.70 -16.39 22.18
N ASP A 206 -12.86 -16.22 23.49
CA ASP A 206 -13.43 -14.99 24.06
C ASP A 206 -12.57 -13.75 23.79
N ASP A 207 -11.27 -13.93 23.60
CA ASP A 207 -10.37 -12.84 23.22
C ASP A 207 -10.57 -12.40 21.77
N LEU A 208 -10.71 -13.36 20.85
CA LEU A 208 -10.96 -13.08 19.44
C LEU A 208 -12.35 -12.47 19.22
N LYS A 209 -13.37 -12.91 19.96
CA LYS A 209 -14.69 -12.25 19.96
C LYS A 209 -14.62 -10.80 20.41
N ARG A 210 -13.78 -10.50 21.41
CA ARG A 210 -13.58 -9.13 21.91
C ARG A 210 -12.93 -8.24 20.84
N GLN A 211 -11.86 -8.73 20.22
CA GLN A 211 -11.18 -8.02 19.13
C GLN A 211 -12.12 -7.74 17.94
N ILE A 212 -12.91 -8.73 17.51
CA ILE A 212 -13.90 -8.51 16.43
C ILE A 212 -14.96 -7.48 16.84
N ASN A 213 -15.44 -7.51 18.09
CA ASN A 213 -16.40 -6.52 18.58
C ASN A 213 -15.80 -5.11 18.67
N ASP A 214 -14.53 -4.96 19.06
CA ASP A 214 -13.85 -3.67 19.09
C ASP A 214 -13.67 -3.07 17.68
N ILE A 215 -13.41 -3.93 16.69
CA ILE A 215 -13.39 -3.55 15.27
C ILE A 215 -14.78 -3.14 14.79
N LEU A 216 -15.83 -3.90 15.13
CA LEU A 216 -17.21 -3.56 14.79
C LEU A 216 -17.64 -2.22 15.39
N LEU A 217 -17.28 -1.95 16.65
CA LEU A 217 -17.52 -0.66 17.32
C LEU A 217 -16.78 0.49 16.63
N SER A 218 -15.55 0.24 16.17
CA SER A 218 -14.77 1.22 15.42
C SER A 218 -15.38 1.50 14.05
N ILE A 219 -15.85 0.47 13.35
CA ILE A 219 -16.58 0.60 12.07
C ILE A 219 -17.90 1.35 12.29
N GLU A 220 -18.67 1.03 13.34
CA GLU A 220 -19.93 1.74 13.65
C GLU A 220 -19.69 3.22 13.99
N GLN A 221 -18.58 3.56 14.66
CA GLN A 221 -18.20 4.95 14.91
C GLN A 221 -17.76 5.72 13.66
N VAL A 222 -17.29 5.02 12.61
CA VAL A 222 -16.88 5.61 11.34
C VAL A 222 -18.05 5.68 10.35
N LEU A 223 -18.96 4.69 10.38
CA LEU A 223 -20.22 4.68 9.64
C LEU A 223 -21.23 5.70 10.18
N ASP A 224 -21.07 6.12 11.44
CA ASP A 224 -21.73 7.31 11.95
C ASP A 224 -21.13 8.55 11.27
N VAL A 225 -21.65 8.85 10.08
CA VAL A 225 -21.29 10.01 9.27
C VAL A 225 -21.37 11.28 10.10
N GLU A 226 -22.29 11.39 11.07
CA GLU A 226 -22.36 12.55 11.97
C GLU A 226 -21.15 12.61 12.92
N LEU A 227 -20.71 11.49 13.49
CA LEU A 227 -19.53 11.44 14.36
C LEU A 227 -18.21 11.63 13.58
N PHE A 228 -18.08 11.07 12.38
CA PHE A 228 -16.92 11.31 11.51
C PHE A 228 -16.87 12.78 11.08
N GLN A 229 -18.00 13.36 10.63
CA GLN A 229 -18.09 14.78 10.30
C GLN A 229 -17.84 15.65 11.54
N GLN A 230 -18.29 15.25 12.73
CA GLN A 230 -18.02 15.95 13.98
C GLN A 230 -16.53 15.91 14.33
N LYS A 231 -15.87 14.74 14.25
CA LYS A 231 -14.44 14.59 14.54
C LYS A 231 -13.57 15.29 13.50
N LEU A 232 -13.95 15.25 12.23
CA LEU A 232 -13.28 15.97 11.15
C LEU A 232 -13.41 17.49 11.38
N LYS A 233 -14.59 17.98 11.73
CA LYS A 233 -14.84 19.39 12.07
C LYS A 233 -14.13 19.83 13.36
N GLU A 234 -14.03 18.97 14.36
CA GLU A 234 -13.22 19.21 15.57
C GLU A 234 -11.73 19.26 15.24
N PHE A 235 -11.25 18.39 14.35
CA PHE A 235 -9.87 18.37 13.87
C PHE A 235 -9.54 19.63 13.03
N GLU A 236 -10.41 20.02 12.09
CA GLU A 236 -10.32 21.25 11.31
C GLU A 236 -10.32 22.50 12.20
N ASN A 237 -11.22 22.55 13.20
CA ASN A 237 -11.26 23.63 14.18
C ASN A 237 -9.97 23.68 15.03
N ARG A 238 -9.41 22.53 15.41
CA ARG A 238 -8.12 22.47 16.13
C ARG A 238 -6.98 22.97 15.26
N LEU A 239 -6.98 22.67 13.96
CA LEU A 239 -5.99 23.20 13.01
C LEU A 239 -6.10 24.72 12.83
N GLN A 240 -7.32 25.27 12.77
CA GLN A 240 -7.53 26.72 12.73
C GLN A 240 -7.10 27.42 14.03
N THR A 241 -7.29 26.77 15.18
CA THR A 241 -6.82 27.29 16.47
C THR A 241 -5.28 27.31 16.57
N ILE A 242 -4.58 26.44 15.83
CA ILE A 242 -3.11 26.39 15.77
C ILE A 242 -2.52 27.50 14.87
N GLN A 243 -3.31 28.10 13.97
CA GLN A 243 -2.86 29.21 13.10
C GLN A 243 -2.84 30.60 13.77
N ILE A 244 -3.07 30.73 15.08
CA ILE A 244 -2.83 31.98 15.80
C ILE A 244 -2.10 31.70 17.13
N ARG A 245 -0.76 31.66 17.08
CA ARG A 245 0.16 32.42 17.95
C ARG A 245 1.62 32.09 17.63
N PHE A 246 2.26 33.10 17.03
CA PHE A 246 3.68 33.32 16.68
C PHE A 246 4.22 32.56 15.48
#